data_AF-A0A3D0R875-F1
#
_entry.id   AF-A0A3D0R875-F1
#
_cell.length_a   1.000
_cell.length_b   1.000
_cell.length_c   1.000
_cell.angle_alpha   90.00
_cell.angle_beta   90.00
_cell.angle_gamma   90.00
#
_symmetry.space_group_name_H-M   'P 1'
#
loop_
_entity.id
_entity.type
_entity.pdbx_description
1 polymer ?
#
loop_
_entity_poly.entity_id
_entity_poly.type
_entity_poly.pdbx_seq_one_letter_code
_entity_poly.pdbx_strand_id
1 'polypeptide(L)'
;MTGTARTNGGPGPALRQPFLGLLVLVGVVIVSLGLIATLEWPTFRDSVSYYLVCAVPTLFVVGPFWRGEHPRALTRLAQPWRGLALTGLALVVAAIVAVVVNVVLGEGRTPPSPNVTHIVIMAVPFTFLFAVVWDGWPFRRMGHQVLAGLALQLAAYLVAVAAYLALASYDSFKAGPAYVAAIDPGGPFDAWVLMTFVVTTMAVALLLLHLDLWPLAGTPALAGGARRAGALTAVILVVSALAMWLGTGVGGLDPPTFLVGVAIPFIFGSIVVLNVFEGALPLPGAQPVRGLASAVLAAVIGLVLAGLYAVLATRVSGDVPFGGPGYQGEVWLASALLAVTFPLLSVVIDCFGFWPARRAVADAVRDG
;
A
#
# COMPACT_ATOMS: atom_id res chain seq x y z
N MET A 1 9.50 -28.48 54.56
CA MET A 1 10.24 -28.95 53.37
C MET A 1 9.21 -29.47 52.39
N THR A 2 8.94 -28.98 51.19
CA THR A 2 9.47 -27.98 50.25
C THR A 2 8.31 -27.87 49.25
N GLY A 3 7.64 -26.73 49.04
CA GLY A 3 8.18 -25.58 48.34
C GLY A 3 8.28 -25.87 46.84
N THR A 4 7.25 -25.55 46.07
CA THR A 4 7.35 -25.03 44.69
C THR A 4 6.04 -24.30 44.37
N ALA A 5 5.99 -23.02 44.74
CA ALA A 5 5.10 -22.07 44.11
C ALA A 5 5.46 -22.02 42.62
N ARG A 6 4.62 -22.59 41.76
CA ARG A 6 4.64 -22.22 40.35
C ARG A 6 4.15 -20.78 40.30
N THR A 7 5.09 -19.85 40.14
CA THR A 7 4.79 -18.52 39.66
C THR A 7 4.10 -18.71 38.31
N ASN A 8 2.78 -18.54 38.30
CA ASN A 8 2.02 -18.33 37.08
C ASN A 8 2.56 -17.04 36.45
N GLY A 9 3.63 -17.17 35.67
CA GLY A 9 4.04 -16.20 34.67
C GLY A 9 3.02 -16.22 33.55
N GLY A 10 1.77 -15.84 33.87
CA GLY A 10 0.73 -15.65 32.88
C GLY A 10 1.21 -14.64 31.84
N PRO A 11 0.85 -14.81 30.56
CA PRO A 11 1.16 -13.81 29.56
C PRO A 11 0.61 -12.46 30.02
N GLY A 12 1.49 -11.45 30.11
CA GLY A 12 1.10 -10.09 30.47
C GLY A 12 -0.05 -9.58 29.59
N PRO A 13 -0.85 -8.63 30.08
CA PRO A 13 -2.06 -8.19 29.39
C PRO A 13 -1.74 -7.70 27.98
N ALA A 14 -2.36 -8.31 26.96
CA ALA A 14 -2.27 -7.84 25.59
C ALA A 14 -2.86 -6.42 25.50
N LEU A 15 -2.08 -5.47 24.96
CA LEU A 15 -2.55 -4.11 24.69
C LEU A 15 -3.77 -4.16 23.76
N ARG A 16 -4.82 -3.42 24.12
CA ARG A 16 -6.05 -3.32 23.31
C ARG A 16 -5.94 -2.16 22.31
N GLN A 17 -6.75 -2.21 21.26
CA GLN A 17 -6.94 -1.06 20.39
C GLN A 17 -7.61 0.09 21.16
N PRO A 18 -7.30 1.36 20.85
CA PRO A 18 -6.40 1.83 19.80
C PRO A 18 -4.92 1.94 20.21
N PHE A 19 -4.59 1.72 21.49
CA PHE A 19 -3.23 1.93 22.01
C PHE A 19 -2.20 0.99 21.39
N LEU A 20 -2.58 -0.27 21.13
CA LEU A 20 -1.74 -1.22 20.41
C LEU A 20 -1.37 -0.68 19.02
N GLY A 21 -2.38 -0.24 18.25
CA GLY A 21 -2.16 0.33 16.93
C GLY A 21 -1.28 1.58 16.98
N LEU A 22 -1.47 2.45 17.97
CA LEU A 22 -0.64 3.66 18.13
C LEU A 22 0.82 3.31 18.42
N LEU A 23 1.07 2.34 19.30
CA LEU A 23 2.41 1.87 19.61
C LEU A 23 3.09 1.27 18.37
N VAL A 24 2.37 0.45 17.60
CA VAL A 24 2.87 -0.11 16.33
C VAL A 24 3.15 0.99 15.31
N LEU A 25 2.25 1.96 15.15
CA LEU A 25 2.43 3.07 14.22
C LEU A 25 3.68 3.89 14.56
N VAL A 26 3.84 4.29 15.81
CA VAL A 26 5.03 5.05 16.26
C VAL A 26 6.29 4.23 16.04
N GLY A 27 6.29 2.95 16.43
CA GLY A 27 7.42 2.06 16.23
C GLY A 27 7.82 1.94 14.76
N VAL A 28 6.84 1.72 13.87
CA VAL A 28 7.09 1.61 12.43
C VAL A 28 7.56 2.93 11.83
N VAL A 29 7.02 4.07 12.25
CA VAL A 29 7.51 5.39 11.81
C VAL A 29 8.96 5.61 12.20
N ILE A 30 9.34 5.29 13.45
CA ILE A 30 10.72 5.41 13.91
C ILE A 30 11.65 4.49 13.10
N VAL A 31 11.27 3.22 12.92
CA VAL A 31 12.07 2.26 12.15
C VAL A 31 12.18 2.68 10.68
N SER A 32 11.10 3.20 10.08
CA SER A 32 11.10 3.68 8.69
C SER A 32 12.06 4.84 8.52
N LEU A 33 11.94 5.88 9.35
CA LEU A 33 12.82 7.05 9.28
C LEU A 33 14.28 6.68 9.60
N GLY A 34 14.50 5.78 10.56
CA GLY A 34 15.83 5.26 10.87
C GLY A 34 16.45 4.51 9.68
N LEU A 35 15.68 3.70 8.97
CA LEU A 35 16.13 3.01 7.75
C LEU A 35 16.41 3.99 6.61
N ILE A 36 15.57 5.01 6.41
CA ILE A 36 15.79 6.02 5.37
C ILE A 36 17.05 6.85 5.69
N ALA A 37 17.28 7.16 6.97
CA ALA A 37 18.43 7.96 7.42
C ALA A 37 19.79 7.28 7.17
N THR A 38 19.84 5.96 6.97
CA THR A 38 21.09 5.25 6.66
C THR A 38 21.41 5.21 5.17
N LEU A 39 20.54 5.79 4.33
CA LEU A 39 20.63 5.74 2.88
C LEU A 39 20.84 7.14 2.29
N GLU A 40 21.75 7.25 1.33
CA GLU A 40 21.87 8.45 0.51
C GLU A 40 20.62 8.65 -0.37
N TRP A 41 20.25 9.90 -0.63
CA TRP A 41 19.04 10.23 -1.39
C TRP A 41 18.93 9.48 -2.73
N PRO A 42 19.95 9.44 -3.61
CA PRO A 42 19.83 8.70 -4.88
C PRO A 42 19.58 7.20 -4.68
N THR A 43 20.29 6.59 -3.73
CA THR A 43 20.14 5.15 -3.42
C THR A 43 18.75 4.83 -2.88
N PHE A 44 18.25 5.69 -1.98
CA PHE A 44 16.92 5.58 -1.42
C PHE A 44 15.84 5.73 -2.50
N ARG A 45 15.91 6.82 -3.28
CA ARG A 45 14.95 7.16 -4.34
C ARG A 45 14.85 6.09 -5.41
N ASP A 46 16.00 5.61 -5.87
CA ASP A 46 16.07 4.81 -7.09
C ASP A 46 15.95 3.32 -6.79
N SER A 47 16.93 2.75 -6.09
CA SER A 47 17.04 1.29 -5.98
C SER A 47 16.23 0.73 -4.83
N VAL A 48 16.31 1.36 -3.65
CA VAL A 48 15.64 0.86 -2.44
C VAL A 48 14.13 1.02 -2.56
N SER A 49 13.65 2.21 -2.95
CA SER A 49 12.21 2.44 -3.11
C SER A 49 11.62 1.57 -4.21
N TYR A 50 12.29 1.44 -5.36
CA TYR A 50 11.85 0.53 -6.43
C TYR A 50 11.69 -0.92 -5.94
N TYR A 51 12.71 -1.43 -5.25
CA TYR A 51 12.70 -2.79 -4.71
C TYR A 51 11.58 -3.00 -3.68
N LEU A 52 11.41 -2.08 -2.73
CA LEU A 52 10.40 -2.24 -1.68
C LEU A 52 8.97 -2.06 -2.22
N VAL A 53 8.75 -1.20 -3.21
CA VAL A 53 7.46 -1.10 -3.90
C VAL A 53 7.11 -2.42 -4.59
N CYS A 54 8.09 -3.15 -5.15
CA CYS A 54 7.85 -4.48 -5.73
C CYS A 54 7.35 -5.51 -4.70
N ALA A 55 7.60 -5.30 -3.40
CA ALA A 55 7.09 -6.17 -2.34
C ALA A 55 5.60 -5.92 -2.03
N VAL A 56 5.10 -4.71 -2.28
CA VAL A 56 3.76 -4.28 -1.90
C VAL A 56 2.65 -5.17 -2.49
N PRO A 57 2.63 -5.50 -3.80
CA PRO A 57 1.61 -6.39 -4.33
C PRO A 57 1.59 -7.76 -3.65
N THR A 58 2.76 -8.30 -3.31
CA THR A 58 2.85 -9.58 -2.58
C THR A 58 2.29 -9.45 -1.17
N LEU A 59 2.50 -8.32 -0.48
CA LEU A 59 1.91 -8.06 0.83
C LEU A 59 0.37 -7.95 0.75
N PHE A 60 -0.17 -7.36 -0.32
CA PHE A 60 -1.62 -7.39 -0.58
C PHE A 60 -2.16 -8.81 -0.84
N VAL A 61 -1.35 -9.66 -1.48
CA VAL A 61 -1.69 -11.07 -1.67
C VAL A 61 -1.66 -11.81 -0.31
N VAL A 62 -0.64 -11.59 0.51
CA VAL A 62 -0.48 -12.28 1.81
C VAL A 62 -1.56 -11.85 2.82
N GLY A 63 -1.72 -10.55 3.03
CA GLY A 63 -2.66 -10.01 4.02
C GLY A 63 -4.10 -10.09 3.50
N PRO A 64 -4.58 -9.16 2.67
CA PRO A 64 -5.98 -9.15 2.25
C PRO A 64 -6.49 -10.36 1.44
N PHE A 65 -5.72 -10.88 0.48
CA PHE A 65 -6.22 -11.97 -0.39
C PHE A 65 -6.15 -13.35 0.28
N TRP A 66 -4.97 -13.74 0.78
CA TRP A 66 -4.75 -15.01 1.47
C TRP A 66 -5.12 -14.99 2.96
N ARG A 67 -5.38 -13.82 3.55
CA ARG A 67 -5.74 -13.65 4.97
C ARG A 67 -4.70 -14.22 5.92
N GLY A 68 -3.44 -14.24 5.50
CA GLY A 68 -2.34 -14.87 6.23
C GLY A 68 -2.46 -16.39 6.38
N GLU A 69 -3.32 -17.06 5.60
CA GLU A 69 -3.55 -18.52 5.69
C GLU A 69 -2.67 -19.32 4.71
N HIS A 70 -2.14 -18.65 3.68
CA HIS A 70 -1.32 -19.27 2.63
C HIS A 70 0.04 -18.58 2.45
N PRO A 71 1.06 -19.33 1.97
CA PRO A 71 1.09 -20.78 1.81
C PRO A 71 1.15 -21.51 3.17
N ARG A 72 0.42 -22.64 3.29
CA ARG A 72 0.25 -23.38 4.56
C ARG A 72 1.57 -23.83 5.20
N ALA A 73 2.62 -24.06 4.41
CA ALA A 73 3.93 -24.43 4.92
C ALA A 73 4.53 -23.34 5.83
N LEU A 74 4.36 -22.06 5.45
CA LEU A 74 4.91 -20.93 6.20
C LEU A 74 3.97 -20.49 7.34
N THR A 75 2.65 -20.54 7.10
CA THR A 75 1.66 -20.06 8.07
C THR A 75 1.44 -20.98 9.27
N ARG A 76 1.96 -22.22 9.21
CA ARG A 76 2.00 -23.17 10.33
C ARG A 76 3.11 -22.90 11.34
N LEU A 77 4.11 -22.09 10.99
CA LEU A 77 5.20 -21.72 11.89
C LEU A 77 4.66 -20.89 13.07
N ALA A 78 5.30 -20.99 14.24
CA ALA A 78 5.02 -20.09 15.36
C ALA A 78 5.61 -18.70 15.09
N GLN A 79 5.11 -17.66 15.76
CA GLN A 79 5.80 -16.37 15.78
C GLN A 79 7.09 -16.49 16.60
N PRO A 80 8.20 -15.85 16.19
CA PRO A 80 8.34 -14.88 15.10
C PRO A 80 8.59 -15.50 13.71
N TRP A 81 8.80 -16.81 13.63
CA TRP A 81 9.22 -17.48 12.40
C TRP A 81 8.21 -17.40 11.26
N ARG A 82 6.92 -17.42 11.57
CA ARG A 82 5.86 -17.15 10.58
C ARG A 82 6.00 -15.76 9.96
N GLY A 83 6.11 -14.73 10.78
CA GLY A 83 6.26 -13.35 10.31
C GLY A 83 7.52 -13.17 9.47
N LEU A 84 8.65 -13.71 9.92
CA LEU A 84 9.92 -13.70 9.19
C LEU A 84 9.83 -14.45 7.85
N ALA A 85 9.18 -15.62 7.82
CA ALA A 85 9.04 -16.42 6.61
C ALA A 85 8.13 -15.74 5.56
N LEU A 86 7.01 -15.14 5.98
CA LEU A 86 6.13 -14.39 5.08
C LEU A 86 6.77 -13.10 4.57
N THR A 87 7.54 -12.42 5.43
CA THR A 87 8.34 -11.24 5.04
C THR A 87 9.40 -11.65 4.03
N GLY A 88 10.13 -12.74 4.28
CA GLY A 88 11.12 -13.30 3.37
C GLY A 88 10.51 -13.68 2.02
N LEU A 89 9.32 -14.29 2.01
CA LEU A 89 8.58 -14.58 0.78
C LEU A 89 8.29 -13.29 -0.01
N ALA A 90 7.78 -12.25 0.66
CA ALA A 90 7.47 -10.97 0.01
C ALA A 90 8.72 -10.33 -0.61
N LEU A 91 9.84 -10.34 0.12
CA LEU A 91 11.13 -9.81 -0.35
C LEU A 91 11.73 -10.62 -1.50
N VAL A 92 11.66 -11.95 -1.46
CA VAL A 92 12.12 -12.80 -2.58
C VAL A 92 11.29 -12.55 -3.83
N VAL A 93 9.96 -12.47 -3.71
CA VAL A 93 9.10 -12.14 -4.85
C VAL A 93 9.40 -10.72 -5.35
N ALA A 94 9.63 -9.76 -4.46
CA ALA A 94 10.02 -8.40 -4.83
C ALA A 94 11.32 -8.38 -5.64
N ALA A 95 12.33 -9.14 -5.23
CA ALA A 95 13.61 -9.26 -5.96
C ALA A 95 13.39 -9.81 -7.37
N ILE A 96 12.61 -10.89 -7.50
CA ILE A 96 12.29 -11.50 -8.79
C ILE A 96 11.56 -10.49 -9.68
N VAL A 97 10.53 -9.82 -9.17
CA VAL A 97 9.75 -8.85 -9.91
C VAL A 97 10.59 -7.64 -10.32
N ALA A 98 11.41 -7.10 -9.41
CA ALA A 98 12.29 -5.97 -9.68
C ALA A 98 13.28 -6.29 -10.82
N VAL A 99 13.89 -7.48 -10.79
CA VAL A 99 14.79 -7.92 -11.87
C VAL A 99 14.02 -8.13 -13.18
N VAL A 100 12.91 -8.87 -13.16
CA VAL A 100 12.13 -9.20 -14.37
C VAL A 100 11.59 -7.94 -15.03
N VAL A 101 10.96 -7.04 -14.27
CA VAL A 101 10.40 -5.80 -14.82
C VAL A 101 11.50 -4.90 -15.35
N ASN A 102 12.62 -4.74 -14.62
CA ASN A 102 13.71 -3.89 -15.08
C ASN A 102 14.40 -4.44 -16.34
N VAL A 103 14.64 -5.75 -16.43
CA VAL A 103 15.28 -6.36 -17.60
C VAL A 103 14.34 -6.35 -18.82
N VAL A 104 13.07 -6.74 -18.64
CA VAL A 104 12.12 -6.89 -19.76
C VAL A 104 11.60 -5.54 -20.27
N LEU A 105 11.35 -4.59 -19.37
CA LEU A 105 10.69 -3.32 -19.72
C LEU A 105 11.59 -2.09 -19.55
N GLY A 106 12.67 -2.20 -18.76
CA GLY A 106 13.63 -1.11 -18.52
C GLY A 106 14.95 -1.25 -19.28
N GLU A 107 15.11 -2.32 -20.08
CA GLU A 107 16.36 -2.72 -20.75
C GLU A 107 17.53 -2.94 -19.78
N GLY A 108 17.24 -3.30 -18.53
CA GLY A 108 18.24 -3.64 -17.52
C GLY A 108 19.05 -2.45 -17.00
N ARG A 109 18.56 -1.22 -17.14
CA ARG A 109 19.26 -0.01 -16.69
C ARG A 109 19.43 0.04 -15.17
N THR A 110 20.54 0.62 -14.74
CA THR A 110 20.86 0.90 -13.33
C THR A 110 21.33 2.35 -13.19
N PRO A 111 20.63 3.22 -12.43
CA PRO A 111 19.42 2.95 -11.66
C PRO A 111 18.18 2.60 -12.53
N PRO A 112 17.14 1.97 -11.94
CA PRO A 112 15.86 1.75 -12.63
C PRO A 112 15.27 3.06 -13.16
N SER A 113 14.75 3.05 -14.39
CA SER A 113 14.15 4.24 -15.00
C SER A 113 12.79 4.60 -14.35
N PRO A 114 12.35 5.87 -14.44
CA PRO A 114 11.00 6.26 -14.01
C PRO A 114 9.91 5.38 -14.65
N ASN A 115 10.11 4.96 -15.89
CA ASN A 115 9.17 4.12 -16.65
C ASN A 115 8.86 2.81 -15.92
N VAL A 116 9.88 2.05 -15.53
CA VAL A 116 9.69 0.78 -14.81
C VAL A 116 9.23 1.00 -13.37
N THR A 117 9.69 2.08 -12.73
CA THR A 117 9.24 2.45 -11.39
C THR A 117 7.74 2.78 -11.37
N HIS A 118 7.26 3.48 -12.39
CA HIS A 118 5.85 3.80 -12.52
C HIS A 118 4.99 2.54 -12.75
N ILE A 119 5.46 1.57 -13.54
CA ILE A 119 4.74 0.30 -13.73
C ILE A 119 4.57 -0.43 -12.39
N VAL A 120 5.63 -0.53 -11.58
CA VAL A 120 5.53 -1.23 -10.28
C VAL A 120 4.66 -0.47 -9.28
N ILE A 121 4.67 0.87 -9.30
CA ILE A 121 3.76 1.69 -8.48
C ILE A 121 2.31 1.47 -8.90
N MET A 122 2.00 1.49 -10.20
CA MET A 122 0.63 1.27 -10.70
C MET A 122 0.11 -0.14 -10.40
N ALA A 123 0.98 -1.15 -10.37
CA ALA A 123 0.61 -2.51 -10.00
C ALA A 123 0.03 -2.60 -8.57
N VAL A 124 0.39 -1.66 -7.67
CA VAL A 124 -0.11 -1.63 -6.30
C VAL A 124 -1.63 -1.35 -6.24
N PRO A 125 -2.16 -0.22 -6.76
CA PRO A 125 -3.60 0.01 -6.85
C PRO A 125 -4.37 -1.09 -7.58
N PHE A 126 -3.83 -1.68 -8.66
CA PHE A 126 -4.50 -2.78 -9.35
C PHE A 126 -4.56 -4.06 -8.50
N THR A 127 -3.49 -4.38 -7.78
CA THR A 127 -3.50 -5.52 -6.85
C THR A 127 -4.50 -5.29 -5.73
N PHE A 128 -4.54 -4.08 -5.17
CA PHE A 128 -5.53 -3.70 -4.16
C PHE A 128 -6.97 -3.80 -4.68
N LEU A 129 -7.22 -3.30 -5.89
CA LEU A 129 -8.53 -3.40 -6.54
C LEU A 129 -8.96 -4.88 -6.67
N PHE A 130 -8.07 -5.75 -7.16
CA PHE A 130 -8.40 -7.17 -7.35
C PHE A 130 -8.53 -7.92 -6.02
N ALA A 131 -7.63 -7.70 -5.07
CA ALA A 131 -7.60 -8.43 -3.81
C ALA A 131 -8.72 -7.98 -2.86
N VAL A 132 -9.01 -6.68 -2.80
CA VAL A 132 -9.88 -6.07 -1.77
C VAL A 132 -11.22 -5.66 -2.37
N VAL A 133 -11.22 -4.78 -3.37
CA VAL A 133 -12.47 -4.21 -3.91
C VAL A 133 -13.30 -5.26 -4.64
N TRP A 134 -12.65 -6.11 -5.43
CA TRP A 134 -13.27 -7.23 -6.13
C TRP A 134 -13.39 -8.48 -5.25
N ASP A 135 -12.96 -8.41 -3.98
CA ASP A 135 -12.92 -9.53 -3.04
C ASP A 135 -12.23 -10.78 -3.63
N GLY A 136 -11.17 -10.55 -4.43
CA GLY A 136 -10.39 -11.60 -5.07
C GLY A 136 -11.06 -12.24 -6.30
N TRP A 137 -12.16 -11.70 -6.81
CA TRP A 137 -12.77 -12.16 -8.06
C TRP A 137 -11.90 -11.81 -9.28
N PRO A 138 -11.78 -12.67 -10.31
CA PRO A 138 -12.26 -14.05 -10.40
C PRO A 138 -11.33 -15.09 -9.74
N PHE A 139 -10.15 -14.67 -9.27
CA PHE A 139 -9.06 -15.53 -8.81
C PHE A 139 -9.45 -16.48 -7.68
N ARG A 140 -10.30 -16.07 -6.73
CA ARG A 140 -10.77 -16.94 -5.63
C ARG A 140 -11.51 -18.19 -6.10
N ARG A 141 -11.98 -18.25 -7.35
CA ARG A 141 -12.60 -19.45 -7.92
C ARG A 141 -11.60 -20.54 -8.30
N MET A 142 -10.31 -20.23 -8.33
CA MET A 142 -9.27 -21.21 -8.60
C MET A 142 -9.15 -22.18 -7.42
N GLY A 143 -9.04 -23.48 -7.68
CA GLY A 143 -8.96 -24.50 -6.62
C GLY A 143 -7.70 -24.40 -5.75
N HIS A 144 -6.62 -23.82 -6.26
CA HIS A 144 -5.34 -23.69 -5.55
C HIS A 144 -5.05 -22.24 -5.16
N GLN A 145 -5.24 -21.89 -3.88
CA GLN A 145 -5.18 -20.51 -3.40
C GLN A 145 -3.82 -19.82 -3.62
N VAL A 146 -2.70 -20.55 -3.54
CA VAL A 146 -1.38 -19.97 -3.84
C VAL A 146 -1.29 -19.57 -5.32
N LEU A 147 -1.73 -20.42 -6.23
CA LEU A 147 -1.76 -20.11 -7.66
C LEU A 147 -2.73 -18.97 -7.96
N ALA A 148 -3.84 -18.89 -7.22
CA ALA A 148 -4.79 -17.79 -7.31
C ALA A 148 -4.14 -16.44 -6.95
N GLY A 149 -3.32 -16.40 -5.89
CA GLY A 149 -2.60 -15.20 -5.48
C GLY A 149 -1.54 -14.77 -6.50
N LEU A 150 -0.79 -15.75 -7.02
CA LEU A 150 0.19 -15.50 -8.10
C LEU A 150 -0.49 -15.01 -9.39
N ALA A 151 -1.62 -15.62 -9.78
CA ALA A 151 -2.40 -15.20 -10.94
C ALA A 151 -2.99 -13.79 -10.77
N LEU A 152 -3.47 -13.46 -9.56
CA LEU A 152 -3.96 -12.12 -9.23
C LEU A 152 -2.85 -11.09 -9.37
N GLN A 153 -1.68 -11.36 -8.80
CA GLN A 153 -0.53 -10.46 -8.88
C GLN A 153 -0.04 -10.29 -10.33
N LEU A 154 0.08 -11.39 -11.08
CA LEU A 154 0.43 -11.34 -12.50
C LEU A 154 -0.57 -10.50 -13.29
N ALA A 155 -1.88 -10.70 -13.06
CA ALA A 155 -2.91 -9.90 -13.72
C ALA A 155 -2.79 -8.40 -13.38
N ALA A 156 -2.47 -8.05 -12.13
CA ALA A 156 -2.28 -6.66 -11.72
C ALA A 156 -1.07 -6.02 -12.45
N TYR A 157 0.03 -6.75 -12.59
CA TYR A 157 1.18 -6.29 -13.38
C TYR A 157 0.85 -6.17 -14.87
N LEU A 158 0.13 -7.13 -15.45
CA LEU A 158 -0.28 -7.06 -16.85
C LEU A 158 -1.18 -5.84 -17.12
N VAL A 159 -2.09 -5.52 -16.20
CA VAL A 159 -2.92 -4.32 -16.31
C VAL A 159 -2.09 -3.05 -16.11
N ALA A 160 -1.11 -3.03 -15.20
CA ALA A 160 -0.18 -1.91 -15.06
C ALA A 160 0.65 -1.67 -16.33
N VAL A 161 1.17 -2.73 -16.94
CA VAL A 161 1.92 -2.66 -18.20
C VAL A 161 1.00 -2.21 -19.35
N ALA A 162 -0.21 -2.73 -19.43
CA ALA A 162 -1.19 -2.30 -20.44
C ALA A 162 -1.55 -0.82 -20.28
N ALA A 163 -1.76 -0.34 -19.05
CA ALA A 163 -2.01 1.07 -18.77
C ALA A 163 -0.80 1.93 -19.16
N TYR A 164 0.41 1.52 -18.81
CA TYR A 164 1.63 2.20 -19.23
C TYR A 164 1.76 2.30 -20.75
N LEU A 165 1.65 1.17 -21.47
CA LEU A 165 1.79 1.13 -22.93
C LEU A 165 0.70 1.90 -23.66
N ALA A 166 -0.54 1.86 -23.16
CA ALA A 166 -1.68 2.47 -23.84
C ALA A 166 -1.90 3.94 -23.47
N LEU A 167 -1.51 4.37 -22.26
CA LEU A 167 -1.93 5.65 -21.69
C LEU A 167 -0.78 6.62 -21.38
N ALA A 168 0.43 6.14 -21.09
CA ALA A 168 1.50 7.00 -20.58
C ALA A 168 2.34 7.68 -21.68
N SER A 169 2.63 8.97 -21.51
CA SER A 169 3.69 9.70 -22.22
C SER A 169 4.70 10.25 -21.21
N TYR A 170 5.98 10.16 -21.56
CA TYR A 170 7.08 10.72 -20.76
C TYR A 170 7.61 12.05 -21.33
N ASP A 171 6.78 12.78 -22.08
CA ASP A 171 7.15 14.07 -22.67
C ASP A 171 7.69 15.07 -21.64
N SER A 172 7.09 15.14 -20.45
CA SER A 172 7.55 16.01 -19.35
C SER A 172 8.95 15.67 -18.84
N PHE A 173 9.45 14.47 -19.10
CA PHE A 173 10.76 14.02 -18.65
C PHE A 173 11.86 14.35 -19.66
N LYS A 174 11.54 14.73 -20.91
CA LYS A 174 12.51 14.92 -22.02
C LYS A 174 13.68 15.85 -21.70
N ALA A 175 13.48 16.82 -20.82
CA ALA A 175 14.53 17.76 -20.41
C ALA A 175 15.52 17.18 -19.39
N GLY A 176 15.20 16.03 -18.78
CA GLY A 176 15.98 15.42 -17.70
C GLY A 176 16.78 14.19 -18.15
N PRO A 177 17.85 13.83 -17.41
CA PRO A 177 18.69 12.67 -17.71
C PRO A 177 17.99 11.32 -17.51
N ALA A 178 16.80 11.33 -16.88
CA ALA A 178 16.00 10.14 -16.64
C ALA A 178 15.15 9.72 -17.84
N TYR A 179 15.03 10.56 -18.88
CA TYR A 179 14.24 10.25 -20.07
C TYR A 179 14.96 9.28 -20.98
N VAL A 180 14.21 8.30 -21.47
CA VAL A 180 14.71 7.30 -22.42
C VAL A 180 13.67 7.11 -23.52
N ALA A 181 13.98 7.62 -24.71
CA ALA A 181 13.07 7.58 -25.85
C ALA A 181 12.67 6.14 -26.28
N ALA A 182 13.59 5.17 -26.14
CA ALA A 182 13.35 3.78 -26.56
C ALA A 182 12.22 3.09 -25.77
N ILE A 183 11.93 3.57 -24.56
CA ILE A 183 10.90 3.01 -23.66
C ILE A 183 9.80 4.02 -23.35
N ASP A 184 9.59 5.01 -24.21
CA ASP A 184 8.47 5.95 -24.11
C ASP A 184 7.32 5.49 -25.02
N PRO A 185 6.15 5.07 -24.48
CA PRO A 185 5.04 4.63 -25.30
C PRO A 185 4.32 5.76 -26.05
N GLY A 186 4.53 7.03 -25.66
CA GLY A 186 3.91 8.18 -26.33
C GLY A 186 2.38 8.22 -26.23
N GLY A 187 1.83 7.69 -25.14
CA GLY A 187 0.39 7.64 -24.89
C GLY A 187 -0.26 9.02 -24.67
N PRO A 188 -1.59 9.07 -24.57
CA PRO A 188 -2.37 10.32 -24.51
C PRO A 188 -2.21 11.13 -23.23
N PHE A 189 -1.71 10.56 -22.14
CA PHE A 189 -1.63 11.24 -20.84
C PHE A 189 -0.19 11.33 -20.34
N ASP A 190 0.19 12.50 -19.82
CA ASP A 190 1.46 12.68 -19.13
C ASP A 190 1.61 11.67 -17.96
N ALA A 191 2.82 11.14 -17.78
CA ALA A 191 3.08 10.09 -16.81
C ALA A 191 2.75 10.52 -15.36
N TRP A 192 2.93 11.79 -14.99
CA TRP A 192 2.52 12.27 -13.67
C TRP A 192 1.00 12.28 -13.52
N VAL A 193 0.28 12.73 -14.55
CA VAL A 193 -1.19 12.73 -14.54
C VAL A 193 -1.73 11.31 -14.42
N LEU A 194 -1.22 10.38 -15.22
CA LEU A 194 -1.64 8.98 -15.18
C LEU A 194 -1.33 8.35 -13.82
N MET A 195 -0.13 8.56 -13.30
CA MET A 195 0.29 8.03 -12.00
C MET A 195 -0.63 8.53 -10.89
N THR A 196 -0.82 9.85 -10.83
CA THR A 196 -1.67 10.48 -9.82
C THR A 196 -3.10 9.98 -9.92
N PHE A 197 -3.64 9.84 -11.14
CA PHE A 197 -4.97 9.28 -11.33
C PHE A 197 -5.07 7.83 -10.81
N VAL A 198 -4.15 6.94 -11.19
CA VAL A 198 -4.15 5.53 -10.77
C VAL A 198 -4.02 5.41 -9.25
N VAL A 199 -3.13 6.16 -8.60
CA VAL A 199 -3.03 6.17 -7.13
C VAL A 199 -4.30 6.75 -6.49
N THR A 200 -4.91 7.77 -7.08
CA THR A 200 -6.19 8.32 -6.62
C THR A 200 -7.33 7.29 -6.69
N THR A 201 -7.29 6.32 -7.62
CA THR A 201 -8.26 5.21 -7.61
C THR A 201 -8.17 4.36 -6.35
N MET A 202 -6.97 4.13 -5.82
CA MET A 202 -6.79 3.43 -4.55
C MET A 202 -7.31 4.25 -3.37
N ALA A 203 -7.06 5.57 -3.35
CA ALA A 203 -7.60 6.48 -2.35
C ALA A 203 -9.14 6.44 -2.33
N VAL A 204 -9.77 6.56 -3.49
CA VAL A 204 -11.25 6.49 -3.62
C VAL A 204 -11.79 5.11 -3.24
N ALA A 205 -11.08 4.04 -3.59
CA ALA A 205 -11.48 2.70 -3.16
C ALA A 205 -11.44 2.55 -1.63
N LEU A 206 -10.44 3.12 -0.94
CA LEU A 206 -10.40 3.18 0.52
C LEU A 206 -11.52 4.04 1.11
N LEU A 207 -11.89 5.15 0.46
CA LEU A 207 -13.06 5.95 0.84
C LEU A 207 -14.35 5.11 0.78
N LEU A 208 -14.52 4.32 -0.28
CA LEU A 208 -15.66 3.40 -0.36
C LEU A 208 -15.62 2.33 0.75
N LEU A 209 -14.43 1.86 1.16
CA LEU A 209 -14.31 0.92 2.28
C LEU A 209 -14.67 1.55 3.63
N HIS A 210 -14.32 2.82 3.86
CA HIS A 210 -14.81 3.55 5.04
C HIS A 210 -16.36 3.60 5.09
N LEU A 211 -16.99 3.69 3.92
CA LEU A 211 -18.44 3.67 3.76
C LEU A 211 -19.05 2.27 3.75
N ASP A 212 -18.28 1.21 4.06
CA ASP A 212 -18.69 -0.19 3.93
C ASP A 212 -19.26 -0.53 2.54
N LEU A 213 -18.73 0.13 1.50
CA LEU A 213 -19.16 0.07 0.10
C LEU A 213 -20.59 0.60 -0.14
N TRP A 214 -21.15 1.39 0.78
CA TRP A 214 -22.40 2.13 0.58
C TRP A 214 -22.27 3.13 -0.59
N PRO A 215 -23.30 3.31 -1.43
CA PRO A 215 -24.64 2.70 -1.38
C PRO A 215 -24.76 1.34 -2.08
N LEU A 216 -23.66 0.83 -2.65
CA LEU A 216 -23.70 -0.41 -3.44
C LEU A 216 -23.82 -1.67 -2.58
N ALA A 217 -23.45 -1.57 -1.29
CA ALA A 217 -23.62 -2.63 -0.31
C ALA A 217 -25.08 -3.09 -0.23
N GLY A 218 -25.32 -4.38 -0.44
CA GLY A 218 -26.65 -4.99 -0.31
C GLY A 218 -27.58 -4.85 -1.53
N THR A 219 -27.12 -4.29 -2.65
CA THR A 219 -27.93 -4.22 -3.88
C THR A 219 -28.03 -5.61 -4.54
N PRO A 220 -29.21 -6.26 -4.62
CA PRO A 220 -29.32 -7.63 -5.12
C PRO A 220 -28.88 -7.79 -6.59
N ALA A 221 -29.07 -6.75 -7.40
CA ALA A 221 -28.63 -6.71 -8.80
C ALA A 221 -27.09 -6.86 -8.95
N LEU A 222 -26.33 -6.54 -7.89
CA LEU A 222 -24.88 -6.66 -7.82
C LEU A 222 -24.42 -7.90 -7.03
N ALA A 223 -25.29 -8.89 -6.81
CA ALA A 223 -24.91 -10.12 -6.09
C ALA A 223 -23.84 -10.97 -6.83
N GLY A 224 -23.64 -10.76 -8.14
CA GLY A 224 -22.62 -11.47 -8.91
C GLY A 224 -21.25 -10.77 -8.85
N GLY A 225 -20.18 -11.54 -8.60
CA GLY A 225 -18.80 -11.01 -8.48
C GLY A 225 -18.37 -10.10 -9.63
N ALA A 226 -18.64 -10.47 -10.88
CA ALA A 226 -18.29 -9.65 -12.06
C ALA A 226 -19.03 -8.31 -12.10
N ARG A 227 -20.35 -8.33 -11.85
CA ARG A 227 -21.21 -7.13 -11.89
C ARG A 227 -20.83 -6.17 -10.78
N ARG A 228 -20.61 -6.69 -9.56
CA ARG A 228 -20.14 -5.90 -8.43
C ARG A 228 -18.77 -5.27 -8.69
N ALA A 229 -17.83 -6.07 -9.18
CA ALA A 229 -16.49 -5.61 -9.56
C ALA A 229 -16.56 -4.47 -10.58
N GLY A 230 -17.31 -4.66 -11.67
CA GLY A 230 -17.49 -3.63 -12.70
C GLY A 230 -18.15 -2.35 -12.18
N ALA A 231 -19.21 -2.47 -11.38
CA ALA A 231 -19.91 -1.32 -10.79
C ALA A 231 -19.00 -0.53 -9.82
N LEU A 232 -18.27 -1.23 -8.94
CA LEU A 232 -17.32 -0.59 -8.02
C LEU A 232 -16.19 0.10 -8.77
N THR A 233 -15.61 -0.55 -9.78
CA THR A 233 -14.57 0.05 -10.62
C THR A 233 -15.09 1.30 -11.35
N ALA A 234 -16.31 1.27 -11.90
CA ALA A 234 -16.90 2.44 -12.54
C ALA A 234 -17.08 3.62 -11.57
N VAL A 235 -17.60 3.36 -10.36
CA VAL A 235 -17.73 4.41 -9.32
C VAL A 235 -16.38 4.95 -8.92
N ILE A 236 -15.38 4.09 -8.71
CA ILE A 236 -14.02 4.50 -8.37
C ILE A 236 -13.45 5.41 -9.45
N LEU A 237 -13.53 5.01 -10.73
CA LEU A 237 -13.02 5.81 -11.84
C LEU A 237 -13.70 7.18 -11.94
N VAL A 238 -15.03 7.23 -11.82
CA VAL A 238 -15.79 8.49 -11.88
C VAL A 238 -15.42 9.42 -10.72
N VAL A 239 -15.39 8.91 -9.50
CA VAL A 239 -15.08 9.71 -8.31
C VAL A 239 -13.60 10.13 -8.30
N SER A 240 -12.68 9.29 -8.78
CA SER A 240 -11.27 9.67 -8.94
C SER A 240 -11.07 10.74 -10.01
N ALA A 241 -11.79 10.66 -11.14
CA ALA A 241 -11.76 11.70 -12.16
C ALA A 241 -12.28 13.03 -11.62
N LEU A 242 -13.38 13.01 -10.84
CA LEU A 242 -13.91 14.18 -10.18
C LEU A 242 -12.92 14.76 -9.15
N ALA A 243 -12.30 13.92 -8.32
CA ALA A 243 -11.32 14.34 -7.33
C ALA A 243 -10.08 14.98 -7.98
N MET A 244 -9.57 14.36 -9.05
CA MET A 244 -8.49 14.92 -9.87
C MET A 244 -8.88 16.26 -10.48
N TRP A 245 -10.05 16.36 -11.10
CA TRP A 245 -10.53 17.61 -11.69
C TRP A 245 -10.65 18.73 -10.65
N LEU A 246 -11.16 18.43 -9.45
CA LEU A 246 -11.23 19.38 -8.35
C LEU A 246 -9.84 19.81 -7.86
N GLY A 247 -8.91 18.86 -7.69
CA GLY A 247 -7.58 19.14 -7.18
C GLY A 247 -6.66 19.86 -8.16
N THR A 248 -6.51 19.30 -9.37
CA THR A 248 -5.54 19.80 -10.36
C THR A 248 -6.16 20.80 -11.33
N GLY A 249 -7.45 20.67 -11.64
CA GLY A 249 -8.16 21.59 -12.53
C GLY A 249 -8.60 22.86 -11.80
N VAL A 250 -9.51 22.72 -10.84
CA VAL A 250 -10.08 23.87 -10.10
C VAL A 250 -9.09 24.39 -9.06
N GLY A 251 -8.43 23.51 -8.31
CA GLY A 251 -7.46 23.87 -7.28
C GLY A 251 -6.08 24.28 -7.80
N GLY A 252 -5.79 24.04 -9.09
CA GLY A 252 -4.53 24.41 -9.72
C GLY A 252 -3.29 23.69 -9.18
N LEU A 253 -3.46 22.56 -8.48
CA LEU A 253 -2.34 21.76 -7.99
C LEU A 253 -1.70 20.97 -9.13
N ASP A 254 -0.37 20.94 -9.17
CA ASP A 254 0.33 19.99 -10.04
C ASP A 254 -0.01 18.55 -9.63
N PRO A 255 -0.06 17.59 -10.58
CA PRO A 255 -0.39 16.21 -10.26
C PRO A 255 0.51 15.56 -9.18
N PRO A 256 1.84 15.76 -9.14
CA PRO A 256 2.68 15.24 -8.05
C PRO A 256 2.37 15.87 -6.70
N THR A 257 2.04 17.17 -6.69
CA THR A 257 1.66 17.90 -5.47
C THR A 257 0.33 17.39 -4.93
N PHE A 258 -0.67 17.17 -5.80
CA PHE A 258 -1.94 16.55 -5.41
C PHE A 258 -1.75 15.11 -4.91
N LEU A 259 -0.88 14.35 -5.57
CA LEU A 259 -0.54 12.98 -5.18
C LEU A 259 -0.07 12.91 -3.72
N VAL A 260 0.91 13.71 -3.34
CA VAL A 260 1.51 13.65 -2.00
C VAL A 260 0.82 14.53 -0.96
N GLY A 261 0.07 15.52 -1.41
CA GLY A 261 -0.68 16.43 -0.53
C GLY A 261 -2.08 15.93 -0.19
N VAL A 262 -2.66 15.04 -0.99
CA VAL A 262 -4.05 14.58 -0.83
C VAL A 262 -4.15 13.06 -0.91
N ALA A 263 -3.80 12.45 -2.05
CA ALA A 263 -4.10 11.05 -2.31
C ALA A 263 -3.31 10.09 -1.40
N ILE A 264 -1.98 10.25 -1.31
CA ILE A 264 -1.11 9.42 -0.46
C ILE A 264 -1.41 9.62 1.03
N PRO A 265 -1.54 10.85 1.56
CA PRO A 265 -1.95 11.07 2.94
C PRO A 265 -3.26 10.35 3.25
N PHE A 266 -4.28 10.48 2.39
CA PHE A 266 -5.55 9.79 2.60
C PHE A 266 -5.40 8.27 2.61
N ILE A 267 -4.68 7.69 1.63
CA ILE A 267 -4.38 6.25 1.59
C ILE A 267 -3.75 5.78 2.90
N PHE A 268 -2.71 6.48 3.35
CA PHE A 268 -1.95 6.12 4.54
C PHE A 268 -2.80 6.24 5.82
N GLY A 269 -3.53 7.34 5.95
CA GLY A 269 -4.46 7.54 7.05
C GLY A 269 -5.59 6.51 7.08
N SER A 270 -6.10 6.09 5.92
CA SER A 270 -7.09 5.03 5.82
C SER A 270 -6.53 3.69 6.27
N ILE A 271 -5.28 3.36 5.91
CA ILE A 271 -4.61 2.14 6.40
C ILE A 271 -4.45 2.19 7.91
N VAL A 272 -4.12 3.34 8.49
CA VAL A 272 -4.05 3.49 9.96
C VAL A 272 -5.41 3.23 10.61
N VAL A 273 -6.46 3.88 10.11
CA VAL A 273 -7.81 3.75 10.70
C VAL A 273 -8.40 2.35 10.51
N LEU A 274 -8.31 1.80 9.30
CA LEU A 274 -8.94 0.54 8.93
C LEU A 274 -8.12 -0.68 9.38
N ASN A 275 -6.79 -0.63 9.26
CA ASN A 275 -5.94 -1.81 9.47
C ASN A 275 -5.18 -1.74 10.80
N VAL A 276 -4.51 -0.62 11.11
CA VAL A 276 -3.71 -0.48 12.34
C VAL A 276 -4.61 -0.46 13.58
N PHE A 277 -5.68 0.33 13.53
CA PHE A 277 -6.69 0.40 14.60
C PHE A 277 -7.82 -0.64 14.44
N GLU A 278 -7.80 -1.45 13.37
CA GLU A 278 -8.79 -2.49 13.08
C GLU A 278 -10.25 -1.97 13.11
N GLY A 279 -10.47 -0.70 12.76
CA GLY A 279 -11.80 -0.07 12.82
C GLY A 279 -12.37 0.10 14.24
N ALA A 280 -11.56 -0.09 15.29
CA ALA A 280 -12.00 -0.08 16.69
C ALA A 280 -12.24 1.32 17.28
N LEU A 281 -12.05 2.38 16.50
CA LEU A 281 -12.27 3.74 16.97
C LEU A 281 -13.78 4.03 17.14
N PRO A 282 -14.21 4.64 18.25
CA PRO A 282 -15.60 4.95 18.49
C PRO A 282 -16.05 6.07 17.54
N LEU A 283 -16.84 5.71 16.53
CA LEU A 283 -17.37 6.65 15.54
C LEU A 283 -18.90 6.75 15.64
N PRO A 284 -19.48 7.95 15.45
CA PRO A 284 -20.90 8.17 15.62
C PRO A 284 -21.73 7.64 14.45
N GLY A 285 -22.97 7.24 14.74
CA GLY A 285 -24.03 7.00 13.77
C GLY A 285 -23.94 5.70 12.96
N ALA A 286 -24.85 5.56 11.99
CA ALA A 286 -24.85 4.51 10.97
C ALA A 286 -24.24 5.02 9.65
N GLN A 287 -24.07 4.14 8.66
CA GLN A 287 -23.69 4.57 7.32
C GLN A 287 -24.78 5.49 6.71
N PRO A 288 -24.42 6.55 5.97
CA PRO A 288 -23.06 6.92 5.53
C PRO A 288 -22.29 7.78 6.53
N VAL A 289 -22.93 8.28 7.60
CA VAL A 289 -22.33 9.25 8.55
C VAL A 289 -21.10 8.66 9.23
N ARG A 290 -21.19 7.41 9.69
CA ARG A 290 -20.06 6.71 10.33
C ARG A 290 -18.86 6.60 9.40
N GLY A 291 -19.08 6.24 8.14
CA GLY A 291 -18.01 6.11 7.16
C GLY A 291 -17.39 7.45 6.77
N LEU A 292 -18.20 8.50 6.62
CA LEU A 292 -17.69 9.85 6.40
C LEU A 292 -16.84 10.34 7.57
N ALA A 293 -17.28 10.12 8.82
CA ALA A 293 -16.48 10.46 10.00
C ALA A 293 -15.16 9.67 10.04
N SER A 294 -15.20 8.39 9.68
CA SER A 294 -14.00 7.53 9.56
C SER A 294 -13.03 8.05 8.49
N ALA A 295 -13.54 8.43 7.32
CA ALA A 295 -12.75 8.97 6.22
C ALA A 295 -12.13 10.34 6.56
N VAL A 296 -12.88 11.23 7.22
CA VAL A 296 -12.34 12.52 7.70
C VAL A 296 -11.22 12.29 8.70
N LEU A 297 -11.40 11.36 9.64
CA LEU A 297 -10.35 11.02 10.61
C LEU A 297 -9.11 10.45 9.92
N ALA A 298 -9.30 9.57 8.93
CA ALA A 298 -8.22 9.06 8.10
C ALA A 298 -7.48 10.20 7.38
N ALA A 299 -8.19 11.13 6.74
CA ALA A 299 -7.58 12.29 6.10
C ALA A 299 -6.72 13.12 7.08
N VAL A 300 -7.25 13.41 8.27
CA VAL A 300 -6.52 14.17 9.30
C VAL A 300 -5.26 13.44 9.75
N ILE A 301 -5.36 12.16 10.11
CA ILE A 301 -4.20 11.35 10.54
C ILE A 301 -3.16 11.28 9.42
N GLY A 302 -3.61 11.04 8.19
CA GLY A 302 -2.77 10.98 7.01
C GLY A 302 -2.00 12.27 6.76
N LEU A 303 -2.68 13.41 6.80
CA LEU A 303 -2.07 14.73 6.62
C LEU A 303 -1.06 15.06 7.72
N VAL A 304 -1.38 14.73 8.98
CA VAL A 304 -0.46 14.91 10.10
C VAL A 304 0.81 14.07 9.92
N LEU A 305 0.67 12.81 9.51
CA LEU A 305 1.82 11.94 9.25
C LEU A 305 2.64 12.40 8.05
N ALA A 306 1.99 12.78 6.94
CA ALA A 306 2.70 13.31 5.78
C ALA A 306 3.45 14.61 6.11
N GLY A 307 2.83 15.51 6.87
CA GLY A 307 3.47 16.74 7.36
C GLY A 307 4.66 16.44 8.27
N LEU A 308 4.55 15.46 9.17
CA LEU A 308 5.66 15.01 10.02
C LEU A 308 6.84 14.51 9.17
N TYR A 309 6.57 13.67 8.17
CA TYR A 309 7.61 13.17 7.26
C TYR A 309 8.25 14.31 6.46
N ALA A 310 7.46 15.23 5.91
CA ALA A 310 7.97 16.37 5.15
C ALA A 310 8.88 17.27 6.01
N VAL A 311 8.51 17.54 7.27
CA VAL A 311 9.34 18.33 8.20
C VAL A 311 10.66 17.61 8.55
N LEU A 312 10.64 16.28 8.60
CA LEU A 312 11.83 15.49 8.91
C LEU A 312 12.70 15.16 7.70
N ALA A 313 12.19 15.34 6.47
CA ALA A 313 12.88 14.99 5.23
C ALA A 313 14.30 15.57 5.16
N THR A 314 14.44 16.86 5.49
CA THR A 314 15.74 17.56 5.42
C THR A 314 16.75 17.06 6.44
N ARG A 315 16.28 16.58 7.59
CA ARG A 315 17.13 16.00 8.64
C ARG A 315 17.53 14.57 8.33
N VAL A 316 16.71 13.85 7.57
CA VAL A 316 16.89 12.43 7.28
C VAL A 316 17.71 12.22 6.01
N SER A 317 17.48 13.02 4.96
CA SER A 317 18.09 12.81 3.64
C SER A 317 18.80 14.04 3.07
N GLY A 318 18.91 15.13 3.83
CA GLY A 318 19.49 16.39 3.34
C GLY A 318 18.49 17.23 2.55
N ASP A 319 18.97 18.24 1.81
CA ASP A 319 18.08 19.14 1.06
C ASP A 319 17.38 18.41 -0.10
N VAL A 320 16.06 18.25 -0.01
CA VAL A 320 15.23 17.62 -1.02
C VAL A 320 14.11 18.60 -1.41
N PRO A 321 14.26 19.35 -2.51
CA PRO A 321 13.35 20.43 -2.86
C PRO A 321 12.00 19.90 -3.34
N PHE A 322 10.92 20.53 -2.84
CA PHE A 322 9.55 20.31 -3.32
C PHE A 322 9.26 21.20 -4.53
N GLY A 323 8.30 20.77 -5.35
CA GLY A 323 7.84 21.48 -6.54
C GLY A 323 8.58 21.12 -7.82
N GLY A 324 8.03 21.62 -8.92
CA GLY A 324 8.56 21.37 -10.26
C GLY A 324 9.92 22.02 -10.53
N PRO A 325 10.65 21.57 -11.56
CA PRO A 325 10.27 20.50 -12.50
C PRO A 325 10.62 19.08 -12.01
N GLY A 326 11.41 18.96 -10.93
CA GLY A 326 11.95 17.67 -10.48
C GLY A 326 11.10 16.95 -9.44
N TYR A 327 10.22 17.66 -8.73
CA TYR A 327 9.33 17.13 -7.69
C TYR A 327 10.03 16.18 -6.70
N GLN A 328 11.27 16.50 -6.32
CA GLN A 328 12.11 15.56 -5.55
C GLN A 328 11.54 15.34 -4.14
N GLY A 329 11.03 16.39 -3.50
CA GLY A 329 10.37 16.32 -2.19
C GLY A 329 9.11 15.48 -2.22
N GLU A 330 8.31 15.60 -3.29
CA GLU A 330 7.13 14.78 -3.52
C GLU A 330 7.53 13.30 -3.71
N VAL A 331 8.54 13.03 -4.53
CA VAL A 331 9.06 11.66 -4.72
C VAL A 331 9.60 11.09 -3.42
N TRP A 332 10.30 11.89 -2.61
CA TRP A 332 10.80 11.47 -1.30
C TRP A 332 9.66 11.11 -0.35
N LEU A 333 8.65 11.98 -0.26
CA LEU A 333 7.51 11.78 0.64
C LEU A 333 6.68 10.57 0.22
N ALA A 334 6.42 10.40 -1.07
CA ALA A 334 5.75 9.24 -1.62
C ALA A 334 6.53 7.95 -1.33
N SER A 335 7.85 7.96 -1.55
CA SER A 335 8.72 6.82 -1.29
C SER A 335 8.78 6.45 0.19
N ALA A 336 8.91 7.45 1.07
CA ALA A 336 8.94 7.21 2.51
C ALA A 336 7.63 6.56 3.00
N LEU A 337 6.48 7.12 2.64
CA LEU A 337 5.18 6.64 3.10
C LEU A 337 4.77 5.31 2.45
N LEU A 338 4.91 5.18 1.12
CA LEU A 338 4.39 4.03 0.37
C LEU A 338 5.41 2.92 0.10
N ALA A 339 6.70 3.25 -0.04
CA ALA A 339 7.73 2.24 -0.30
C ALA A 339 8.35 1.69 0.99
N VAL A 340 8.41 2.47 2.08
CA VAL A 340 9.03 2.01 3.34
C VAL A 340 7.99 1.78 4.42
N THR A 341 7.28 2.83 4.83
CA THR A 341 6.44 2.76 6.02
C THR A 341 5.23 1.85 5.83
N PHE A 342 4.57 1.92 4.67
CA PHE A 342 3.44 1.04 4.38
C PHE A 342 3.82 -0.45 4.37
N PRO A 343 4.86 -0.91 3.64
CA PRO A 343 5.30 -2.30 3.70
C PRO A 343 5.64 -2.77 5.11
N LEU A 344 6.31 -1.92 5.91
CA LEU A 344 6.62 -2.24 7.30
C LEU A 344 5.36 -2.38 8.16
N LEU A 345 4.36 -1.51 7.98
CA LEU A 345 3.06 -1.66 8.64
C LEU A 345 2.38 -2.98 8.25
N SER A 346 2.31 -3.28 6.95
CA SER A 346 1.76 -4.55 6.46
C SER A 346 2.52 -5.76 6.98
N VAL A 347 3.85 -5.71 7.09
CA VAL A 347 4.63 -6.79 7.70
C VAL A 347 4.22 -6.98 9.17
N VAL A 348 4.18 -5.91 9.97
CA VAL A 348 3.84 -6.02 11.40
C VAL A 348 2.40 -6.52 11.61
N ILE A 349 1.46 -6.06 10.79
CA ILE A 349 0.04 -6.41 10.91
C ILE A 349 -0.25 -7.78 10.29
N ASP A 350 0.06 -7.96 9.01
CA ASP A 350 -0.38 -9.11 8.22
C ASP A 350 0.55 -10.33 8.38
N CYS A 351 1.86 -10.10 8.54
CA CYS A 351 2.83 -11.20 8.69
C CYS A 351 3.04 -11.58 10.16
N PHE A 352 3.19 -10.58 11.04
CA PHE A 352 3.45 -10.80 12.46
C PHE A 352 2.20 -10.80 13.33
N GLY A 353 1.04 -10.34 12.84
CA GLY A 353 -0.20 -10.33 13.64
C GLY A 353 -0.09 -9.45 14.89
N PHE A 354 0.63 -8.33 14.81
CA PHE A 354 1.00 -7.45 15.92
C PHE A 354 1.97 -8.08 16.96
N TRP A 355 2.61 -9.22 16.66
CA TRP A 355 3.65 -9.75 17.54
C TRP A 355 4.87 -8.81 17.61
N PRO A 356 5.50 -8.62 18.79
CA PRO A 356 5.20 -9.24 20.09
C PRO A 356 4.16 -8.48 20.94
N ALA A 357 3.67 -7.32 20.49
CA ALA A 357 2.78 -6.44 21.24
C ALA A 357 1.39 -7.06 21.50
N ARG A 358 0.94 -7.94 20.60
CA ARG A 358 -0.17 -8.87 20.80
C ARG A 358 0.37 -10.29 20.81
N ARG A 359 0.58 -10.88 21.99
CA ARG A 359 0.84 -12.32 22.09
C ARG A 359 -0.47 -13.06 21.84
N ALA A 360 -0.49 -13.94 20.84
CA ALA A 360 -1.64 -14.79 20.61
C ALA A 360 -1.87 -15.66 21.86
N VAL A 361 -3.12 -15.74 22.31
CA VAL A 361 -3.58 -16.73 23.31
C VAL A 361 -3.46 -18.17 22.75
N ALA A 362 -3.02 -18.33 21.50
CA ALA A 362 -2.99 -19.57 20.74
C ALA A 362 -2.05 -20.66 21.27
N ASP A 363 -1.15 -20.34 22.21
CA ASP A 363 -0.31 -21.36 22.85
C ASP A 363 -1.06 -22.09 23.98
N ALA A 364 -2.23 -21.62 24.43
CA ALA A 364 -3.01 -22.27 25.49
C ALA A 364 -4.01 -23.33 24.99
N VAL A 365 -4.22 -23.47 23.67
CA VAL A 365 -5.17 -24.44 23.08
C VAL A 365 -4.44 -25.60 22.38
N ARG A 366 -3.10 -25.51 22.20
CA ARG A 366 -2.29 -26.62 21.67
C ARG A 366 -1.78 -27.59 22.74
N ASP A 367 -1.84 -27.18 24.01
CA ASP A 367 -1.41 -27.98 25.16
C ASP A 367 -2.61 -28.50 26.00
N GLY A 368 -3.82 -28.47 25.45
CA GLY A 368 -5.07 -28.91 26.10
C GLY A 368 -5.64 -30.18 25.51
#